data_AF-A0A7S0UCB9-F1
#
_entry.id   AF-A0A7S0UCB9-F1
#
_cell.length_a   1.000
_cell.length_b   1.000
_cell.length_c   1.000
_cell.angle_alpha   90.00
_cell.angle_beta   90.00
_cell.angle_gamma   90.00
#
_symmetry.space_group_name_H-M   'P 1'
#
loop_
_entity.id
_entity.type
_entity.pdbx_description
1 polymer ?
#
loop_
_entity_poly.entity_id
_entity_poly.type
_entity_poly.pdbx_seq_one_letter_code
_entity_poly.pdbx_strand_id
1 'polypeptide(L)'
;NAGASLMPSVVVDTQTAILQQEETEGGYETAAARLQEMEGLYSAVAKLINCGKDEVAFVESATRGWTLAFHSLKLAAGDRLITTACDYGSNFVAYIQAKERL
;
A
#
# COMPACT_ATOMS: atom_id res chain seq x y z
N ASN A 1 -2.42 19.76 -2.31
CA ASN A 1 -2.81 19.03 -3.53
C ASN A 1 -3.64 17.82 -3.14
N ALA A 2 -4.82 17.61 -3.73
CA ALA A 2 -5.74 16.52 -3.35
C ALA A 2 -5.82 15.37 -4.38
N GLY A 3 -5.31 15.57 -5.61
CA GLY A 3 -5.22 14.53 -6.63
C GLY A 3 -3.87 13.79 -6.63
N ALA A 4 -2.77 14.55 -6.61
CA ALA A 4 -1.41 14.04 -6.43
C ALA A 4 -0.49 15.18 -5.95
N SER A 5 0.48 14.87 -5.11
CA SER A 5 1.53 15.81 -4.70
C SER A 5 2.70 15.80 -5.68
N LEU A 6 3.47 16.89 -5.74
CA LEU A 6 4.75 16.89 -6.44
C LEU A 6 5.74 16.00 -5.69
N MET A 7 6.56 15.24 -6.42
CA MET A 7 7.60 14.41 -5.82
C MET A 7 8.84 15.27 -5.51
N PRO A 8 9.37 15.26 -4.27
CA PRO A 8 10.68 15.85 -3.97
C PRO A 8 11.78 15.20 -4.83
N SER A 9 12.82 15.95 -5.20
CA SER A 9 13.90 15.46 -6.07
C SER A 9 14.54 14.19 -5.52
N VAL A 10 14.82 14.13 -4.22
CA VAL A 10 15.39 12.94 -3.56
C VAL A 10 14.55 11.66 -3.78
N VAL A 11 13.23 11.78 -3.90
CA VAL A 11 12.36 10.63 -4.16
C VAL A 11 12.53 10.15 -5.60
N VAL A 12 12.54 11.09 -6.55
CA VAL A 12 12.73 10.78 -7.99
C VAL A 12 14.12 10.20 -8.22
N ASP A 13 15.16 10.84 -7.68
CA ASP A 13 16.55 10.43 -7.83
C ASP A 13 16.77 9.01 -7.29
N THR A 14 16.18 8.67 -6.13
CA THR A 14 16.29 7.34 -5.53
C THR A 14 15.58 6.28 -6.38
N GLN A 15 14.37 6.57 -6.87
CA GLN A 15 13.64 5.63 -7.73
C GLN A 15 14.39 5.37 -9.04
N THR A 16 14.90 6.43 -9.69
CA THR A 16 15.66 6.30 -10.93
C THR A 16 16.98 5.55 -10.72
N ALA A 17 17.68 5.78 -9.60
CA ALA A 17 18.91 5.05 -9.30
C ALA A 17 18.68 3.55 -9.13
N ILE A 18 17.55 3.12 -8.55
CA ILE A 18 17.19 1.70 -8.46
C ILE A 18 16.96 1.14 -9.86
N LEU A 19 16.16 1.82 -10.70
CA LEU A 19 15.87 1.35 -12.06
C LEU A 19 17.13 1.23 -12.93
N GLN A 20 18.06 2.20 -12.80
CA GLN A 20 19.35 2.15 -13.50
C GLN A 20 20.22 0.98 -13.02
N GLN A 21 20.20 0.69 -11.72
CA GLN A 21 20.92 -0.46 -11.19
C GLN A 21 20.31 -1.78 -11.68
N GLU A 22 18.98 -1.89 -11.70
CA GLU A 22 18.28 -3.06 -12.25
C GLU A 22 18.58 -3.28 -13.74
N GLU A 23 18.73 -2.21 -14.52
CA GLU A 23 19.11 -2.26 -15.94
C GLU A 23 20.51 -2.88 -16.14
N THR A 24 21.46 -2.58 -15.25
CA THR A 24 22.86 -3.01 -15.41
C THR A 24 23.20 -4.31 -14.69
N GLU A 25 22.55 -4.58 -13.55
CA GLU A 25 22.89 -5.69 -12.64
C GLU A 25 21.81 -6.79 -12.63
N GLY A 26 20.58 -6.46 -13.01
CA GLY A 26 19.42 -7.35 -12.87
C GLY A 26 18.59 -7.04 -11.61
N GLY A 27 17.30 -7.38 -11.67
CA GLY A 27 16.34 -7.07 -10.62
C GLY A 27 16.59 -7.86 -9.32
N TYR A 28 16.97 -9.13 -9.42
CA TYR A 28 17.23 -9.95 -8.23
C TYR A 28 18.52 -9.53 -7.53
N GLU A 29 19.55 -9.21 -8.30
CA GLU A 29 20.85 -8.73 -7.85
C GLU A 29 20.70 -7.38 -7.15
N THR A 30 19.95 -6.45 -7.75
CA THR A 30 19.65 -5.15 -7.16
C THR A 30 18.85 -5.29 -5.87
N ALA A 31 17.82 -6.16 -5.85
CA ALA A 31 17.03 -6.44 -4.65
C ALA A 31 17.88 -7.04 -3.53
N ALA A 32 18.81 -7.95 -3.84
CA ALA A 32 19.73 -8.51 -2.86
C ALA A 32 20.72 -7.44 -2.33
N ALA A 33 21.26 -6.60 -3.22
CA ALA A 33 22.18 -5.52 -2.87
C ALA A 33 21.53 -4.45 -1.97
N ARG A 34 20.22 -4.21 -2.13
CA ARG A 34 19.46 -3.19 -1.39
C ARG A 34 18.54 -3.75 -0.31
N LEU A 35 18.65 -5.03 0.02
CA LEU A 35 17.75 -5.71 0.96
C LEU A 35 17.63 -4.97 2.31
N GLN A 36 18.75 -4.47 2.85
CA GLN A 36 18.74 -3.75 4.12
C GLN A 36 18.00 -2.40 4.04
N GLU A 37 18.09 -1.69 2.90
CA GLU A 37 17.32 -0.46 2.67
C GLU A 37 15.82 -0.77 2.61
N MET A 38 15.45 -1.83 1.89
CA MET A 38 14.06 -2.27 1.74
C MET A 38 13.44 -2.72 3.07
N GLU A 39 14.16 -3.50 3.88
CA GLU A 39 13.77 -3.88 5.24
C GLU A 39 13.63 -2.66 6.17
N GLY A 40 14.50 -1.66 5.99
CA GLY A 40 14.44 -0.38 6.70
C GLY A 40 13.13 0.39 6.48
N LEU A 41 12.48 0.22 5.34
CA LEU A 41 11.22 0.91 5.00
C LEU A 41 10.09 0.52 5.97
N TYR A 42 9.99 -0.75 6.36
CA TYR A 42 8.98 -1.20 7.33
C TYR A 42 9.13 -0.48 8.66
N SER A 43 10.36 -0.34 9.14
CA SER A 43 10.66 0.36 10.39
C SER A 43 10.39 1.88 10.29
N ALA A 44 10.72 2.48 9.15
CA ALA A 44 10.49 3.90 8.89
C ALA A 44 8.98 4.23 8.85
N VAL A 45 8.18 3.43 8.14
CA VAL A 45 6.73 3.59 8.08
C VAL A 45 6.09 3.33 9.43
N ALA A 46 6.47 2.24 10.10
CA ALA A 46 5.95 1.92 11.44
C ALA A 46 6.17 3.05 12.44
N LYS A 47 7.36 3.69 12.41
CA LYS A 47 7.65 4.87 13.21
C LYS A 47 6.80 6.08 12.82
N LEU A 48 6.57 6.30 11.52
CA LEU A 48 5.78 7.43 11.02
C LEU A 48 4.32 7.39 11.48
N ILE A 49 3.70 6.21 11.46
CA ILE A 49 2.28 6.02 11.81
C ILE A 49 2.05 5.43 13.20
N ASN A 50 3.13 5.26 13.98
CA ASN A 50 3.12 4.74 15.35
C ASN A 50 2.49 3.34 15.49
N CYS A 51 3.00 2.37 14.74
CA CYS A 51 2.60 0.95 14.81
C CYS A 51 3.81 0.01 14.90
N GLY A 52 3.57 -1.30 15.00
CA GLY A 52 4.60 -2.34 14.87
C GLY A 52 5.03 -2.54 13.41
N LYS A 53 6.28 -2.96 13.21
CA LYS A 53 6.81 -3.24 11.85
C LYS A 53 6.09 -4.41 11.16
N ASP A 54 5.62 -5.36 11.95
CA ASP A 54 4.86 -6.54 11.55
C ASP A 54 3.39 -6.24 11.24
N GLU A 55 2.94 -5.00 11.52
CA GLU A 55 1.62 -4.49 11.13
C GLU A 55 1.63 -3.76 9.78
N VAL A 56 2.80 -3.65 9.13
CA VAL A 56 2.97 -2.92 7.86
C VAL A 56 3.07 -3.90 6.68
N ALA A 57 2.27 -3.65 5.64
CA ALA A 57 2.38 -4.33 4.35
C ALA A 57 2.41 -3.30 3.21
N PHE A 58 3.35 -3.45 2.27
CA PHE A 58 3.45 -2.59 1.10
C PHE A 58 2.61 -3.12 -0.07
N VAL A 59 1.91 -2.20 -0.72
CA VAL A 59 1.07 -2.43 -1.90
C VAL A 59 1.20 -1.23 -2.85
N GLU A 60 0.84 -1.43 -4.11
CA GLU A 60 1.04 -0.45 -5.18
C GLU A 60 0.16 0.81 -5.06
N SER A 61 -0.93 0.76 -4.29
CA SER A 61 -1.83 1.91 -4.10
C SER A 61 -2.74 1.76 -2.87
N ALA A 62 -3.30 2.89 -2.41
CA ALA A 62 -4.31 2.90 -1.35
C ALA A 62 -5.55 2.07 -1.71
N THR A 63 -6.03 2.14 -2.97
CA THR A 63 -7.16 1.33 -3.44
C THR A 63 -6.87 -0.17 -3.38
N ARG A 64 -5.66 -0.60 -3.75
CA ARG A 64 -5.26 -2.00 -3.61
C ARG A 64 -5.23 -2.43 -2.15
N GLY A 65 -4.59 -1.62 -1.29
CA GLY A 65 -4.48 -1.89 0.14
C GLY A 65 -5.85 -2.08 0.78
N TRP A 66 -6.78 -1.16 0.48
CA TRP A 66 -8.16 -1.28 0.91
C TRP A 66 -8.83 -2.56 0.42
N THR A 67 -8.71 -2.87 -0.88
CA THR A 67 -9.30 -4.07 -1.48
C THR A 67 -8.81 -5.34 -0.78
N LEU A 68 -7.50 -5.46 -0.54
CA LEU A 68 -6.92 -6.63 0.14
C LEU A 68 -7.40 -6.72 1.60
N ALA A 69 -7.34 -5.60 2.34
CA ALA A 69 -7.74 -5.57 3.74
C ALA A 69 -9.23 -5.90 3.92
N PHE A 70 -10.11 -5.20 3.18
CA PHE A 70 -11.56 -5.35 3.31
C PHE A 70 -12.02 -6.76 2.92
N HIS A 71 -11.53 -7.32 1.81
CA HIS A 71 -11.92 -8.66 1.38
C HIS A 71 -11.26 -9.80 2.18
N SER A 72 -10.31 -9.50 3.07
CA SER A 72 -9.80 -10.49 4.03
C SER A 72 -10.73 -10.72 5.22
N LEU A 73 -11.69 -9.81 5.44
CA LEU A 73 -12.67 -9.92 6.52
C LEU A 73 -13.63 -11.09 6.25
N LYS A 74 -13.90 -11.89 7.29
CA LYS A 74 -14.82 -13.03 7.23
C LYS A 74 -16.26 -12.60 7.47
N LEU A 75 -16.76 -11.72 6.61
CA LEU A 75 -18.15 -11.25 6.67
C LEU A 75 -19.13 -12.38 6.34
N ALA A 76 -20.28 -12.38 7.01
CA ALA A 76 -21.35 -13.34 6.80
C ALA A 76 -22.71 -12.64 6.64
N ALA A 77 -23.69 -13.37 6.10
CA ALA A 77 -25.06 -12.87 6.00
C ALA A 77 -25.59 -12.45 7.39
N GLY A 78 -26.13 -11.24 7.47
CA GLY A 78 -26.61 -10.63 8.72
C GLY A 78 -25.62 -9.66 9.37
N ASP A 79 -24.35 -9.65 8.97
CA ASP A 79 -23.38 -8.64 9.39
C ASP A 79 -23.78 -7.24 8.91
N ARG A 80 -23.36 -6.22 9.66
CA ARG A 80 -23.66 -4.81 9.37
C ARG A 80 -22.38 -4.01 9.22
N LEU A 81 -22.26 -3.31 8.10
CA LEU A 81 -21.19 -2.35 7.85
C LEU A 81 -21.63 -0.95 8.27
N ILE A 82 -20.80 -0.28 9.07
CA ILE A 82 -20.96 1.14 9.41
C ILE A 82 -19.98 1.93 8.56
N THR A 83 -20.49 2.93 7.83
CA THR A 83 -19.70 3.80 6.95
C THR A 83 -20.24 5.25 7.05
N THR A 84 -19.68 6.17 6.26
CA THR A 84 -20.03 7.59 6.22
C THR A 84 -20.48 8.02 4.82
N ALA A 85 -21.26 9.10 4.74
CA ALA A 85 -21.73 9.66 3.48
C ALA A 85 -20.59 10.28 2.63
N CYS A 86 -19.42 10.53 3.22
CA CYS A 86 -18.26 11.12 2.56
C CYS A 86 -17.09 10.14 2.35
N ASP A 87 -17.37 8.84 2.32
CA ASP A 87 -16.33 7.82 2.11
C ASP A 87 -15.76 7.88 0.68
N TYR A 88 -14.54 7.38 0.50
CA TYR A 88 -13.89 7.38 -0.81
C TYR A 88 -14.53 6.35 -1.75
N GLY A 89 -14.63 6.68 -3.04
CA GLY A 89 -15.40 5.88 -4.00
C GLY A 89 -14.98 4.42 -4.10
N SER A 90 -13.67 4.12 -4.04
CA SER A 90 -13.20 2.73 -4.07
C SER A 90 -13.57 1.94 -2.81
N ASN A 91 -13.72 2.60 -1.66
CA ASN A 91 -14.23 1.95 -0.45
C ASN A 91 -15.68 1.52 -0.64
N PHE A 92 -16.49 2.41 -1.20
CA PHE A 92 -17.91 2.16 -1.44
C PHE A 92 -18.16 1.00 -2.40
N VAL A 93 -17.37 0.88 -3.47
CA VAL A 93 -17.45 -0.25 -4.41
C VAL A 93 -17.24 -1.58 -3.70
N ALA A 94 -16.28 -1.67 -2.77
CA ALA A 94 -16.03 -2.90 -2.02
C ALA A 94 -17.24 -3.32 -1.16
N TYR A 95 -17.94 -2.34 -0.55
CA TYR A 95 -19.16 -2.60 0.23
C TYR A 95 -20.28 -3.19 -0.64
N ILE A 96 -20.51 -2.62 -1.82
CA ILE A 96 -21.53 -3.10 -2.75
C ILE A 96 -21.21 -4.53 -3.19
N GLN A 97 -19.95 -4.80 -3.54
CA GLN A 97 -19.52 -6.16 -3.90
C GLN A 97 -19.73 -7.18 -2.76
N ALA A 98 -19.46 -6.80 -1.51
CA ALA A 98 -19.72 -7.67 -0.36
C ALA A 98 -21.22 -7.93 -0.17
N LYS A 99 -22.06 -6.89 -0.31
CA LYS A 99 -23.52 -7.00 -0.23
C LYS A 99 -24.10 -7.91 -1.33
N GLU A 100 -23.53 -7.90 -2.53
CA GLU A 100 -24.01 -8.75 -3.64
C GLU A 100 -23.60 -10.22 -3.49
N ARG A 101 -22.56 -10.51 -2.71
CA ARG A 101 -22.02 -11.88 -2.54
C ARG A 101 -22.55 -12.63 -1.31
N LEU A 102 -23.08 -11.92 -0.31
CA LEU A 102 -23.57 -12.45 0.97
C LEU A 102 -25.10 -12.42 1.05
#